data_AF-A0A371I0H3-F1
#
_entry.id   AF-A0A371I0H3-F1
#
_cell.length_a   1.000
_cell.length_b   1.000
_cell.length_c   1.000
_cell.angle_alpha   90.00
_cell.angle_beta   90.00
_cell.angle_gamma   90.00
#
_symmetry.space_group_name_H-M   'P 1'
#
loop_
_entity.id
_entity.type
_entity.pdbx_description
1 polymer ?
#
loop_
_entity_poly.entity_id
_entity_poly.type
_entity_poly.pdbx_seq_one_letter_code
_entity_poly.pdbx_strand_id
1 'polypeptide(L)' 'MKRMFLEKFFPTSRTATIRKEICGIRKHSGETLHEYWERFNKLCATCLMMMDRSMIDVASGGA' A
#
# COMPACT_ATOMS: atom_id res chain seq x y z
N MET A 1 24.02 2.09 3.24
CA MET A 1 23.24 2.89 4.21
C MET A 1 21.98 3.52 3.59
N LYS A 2 22.06 4.25 2.47
CA LYS A 2 20.88 4.88 1.82
C LYS A 2 19.74 3.89 1.47
N ARG A 3 20.04 2.68 0.99
CA ARG A 3 19.01 1.65 0.69
C ARG A 3 18.31 1.12 1.94
N MET A 4 19.05 0.87 3.02
CA MET A 4 18.48 0.42 4.30
C MET A 4 17.54 1.46 4.91
N PHE A 5 17.90 2.75 4.81
CA PHE A 5 17.02 3.85 5.23
C PHE A 5 15.73 3.86 4.41
N LEU A 6 15.84 3.82 3.08
CA LEU A 6 14.67 3.77 2.22
C LEU A 6 13.81 2.52 2.46
N GLU A 7 14.38 1.33 2.68
CA GLU A 7 13.57 0.15 3.02
C GLU A 7 12.93 0.21 4.41
N LYS A 8 13.60 0.83 5.39
CA LYS A 8 13.07 1.01 6.76
C LYS A 8 11.88 1.96 6.77
N PHE A 9 11.94 3.04 6.02
CA PHE A 9 10.91 4.08 6.02
C PHE A 9 9.91 3.94 4.87
N PHE A 10 10.37 3.58 3.67
CA PHE A 10 9.57 3.38 2.46
C PHE A 10 9.69 1.92 2.01
N PRO A 11 9.07 0.96 2.73
CA PRO A 11 9.19 -0.45 2.45
C PRO A 11 8.73 -0.76 1.04
N THR A 12 9.71 -0.76 0.13
CA THR A 12 9.47 -0.76 -1.32
C THR A 12 8.89 -2.11 -1.75
N SER A 13 9.27 -3.18 -1.05
CA SER A 13 8.70 -4.52 -1.18
C SER A 13 7.19 -4.53 -0.91
N ARG A 14 6.76 -3.91 0.18
CA ARG A 14 5.35 -3.90 0.61
C ARG A 14 4.49 -3.03 -0.30
N THR A 15 5.00 -1.87 -0.72
CA THR A 15 4.34 -1.02 -1.73
C THR A 15 4.25 -1.72 -3.09
N ALA A 16 5.32 -2.43 -3.51
CA ALA A 16 5.32 -3.17 -4.77
C ALA A 16 4.30 -4.31 -4.77
N THR A 17 4.18 -5.05 -3.66
CA THR A 17 3.16 -6.10 -3.50
C THR A 17 1.74 -5.53 -3.60
N ILE A 18 1.41 -4.45 -2.87
CA ILE A 18 0.08 -3.87 -2.95
C ILE A 18 -0.22 -3.31 -4.35
N ARG A 19 0.74 -2.67 -5.01
CA ARG A 19 0.56 -2.23 -6.41
C ARG A 19 0.26 -3.41 -7.33
N LYS A 20 0.98 -4.53 -7.16
CA LYS A 20 0.74 -5.74 -7.95
C LYS A 20 -0.64 -6.34 -7.68
N GLU A 21 -1.11 -6.31 -6.44
CA GLU A 21 -2.46 -6.74 -6.08
C GLU A 21 -3.54 -5.82 -6.66
N ILE A 22 -3.36 -4.50 -6.60
CA ILE A 22 -4.29 -3.52 -7.21
C ILE A 22 -4.35 -3.69 -8.73
N CYS A 23 -3.20 -3.80 -9.41
CA CYS A 23 -3.18 -4.01 -10.86
C CYS A 23 -3.72 -5.39 -11.27
N GLY A 24 -3.63 -6.38 -10.38
CA GLY A 24 -4.07 -7.75 -10.62
C GLY A 24 -5.49 -8.05 -10.13
N ILE A 25 -6.14 -7.11 -9.43
CA ILE A 25 -7.47 -7.37 -8.86
C ILE A 25 -8.47 -7.57 -10.00
N ARG A 26 -9.23 -8.65 -9.89
CA ARG A 26 -10.30 -9.01 -10.81
C ARG A 26 -11.53 -9.31 -10.00
N LYS A 27 -12.68 -8.89 -10.51
CA LYS A 27 -13.97 -9.25 -9.97
C LYS A 27 -14.11 -10.78 -9.95
N HIS A 28 -14.51 -11.34 -8.81
CA HIS A 28 -14.74 -12.78 -8.71
C HIS A 28 -16.08 -13.18 -9.32
N SER A 29 -16.18 -14.43 -9.77
CA SER A 29 -17.46 -14.99 -10.22
C SER A 29 -18.42 -15.07 -9.03
N GLY A 30 -19.55 -14.38 -9.11
CA GLY A 30 -20.53 -14.29 -8.02
C GLY A 30 -20.36 -13.08 -7.10
N GLU A 31 -19.28 -12.30 -7.24
CA GLU A 31 -19.12 -11.05 -6.51
C GLU A 31 -20.04 -9.96 -7.08
N THR A 32 -20.66 -9.16 -6.21
CA THR A 32 -21.40 -7.97 -6.63
C THR A 32 -20.44 -6.83 -7.02
N LEU A 33 -20.92 -5.83 -7.76
CA LEU A 33 -20.08 -4.66 -8.05
C LEU A 33 -19.70 -3.89 -6.78
N HIS A 34 -20.58 -3.89 -5.78
CA HIS A 34 -20.34 -3.20 -4.50
C HIS A 34 -19.21 -3.87 -3.71
N GLU A 35 -19.24 -5.20 -3.55
CA GLU A 35 -18.19 -5.94 -2.83
C GLU A 35 -16.83 -5.80 -3.53
N TYR A 36 -16.82 -5.86 -4.87
CA TYR A 36 -15.62 -5.61 -5.65
C TYR A 36 -15.07 -4.19 -5.39
N TRP A 37 -15.93 -3.18 -5.42
CA TRP A 37 -15.56 -1.78 -5.18
C TRP A 37 -15.02 -1.56 -3.76
N GLU A 38 -15.63 -2.20 -2.76
CA GLU A 38 -15.19 -2.11 -1.37
C GLU A 38 -13.79 -2.72 -1.19
N ARG A 39 -13.54 -3.91 -1.77
CA ARG A 39 -12.21 -4.54 -1.76
C ARG A 39 -11.17 -3.70 -2.47
N PHE A 40 -11.51 -3.17 -3.64
CA PHE A 40 -10.62 -2.29 -4.39
C PHE A 40 -10.24 -1.06 -3.57
N ASN A 41 -11.22 -0.38 -2.97
CA ASN A 41 -10.96 0.78 -2.12
C ASN A 41 -10.13 0.45 -0.89
N LYS A 42 -10.35 -0.71 -0.26
CA LYS A 42 -9.56 -1.17 0.88
C LYS A 42 -8.08 -1.35 0.52
N LEU A 43 -7.80 -1.92 -0.66
CA LEU A 43 -6.42 -2.03 -1.17
C LEU A 43 -5.81 -0.65 -1.47
N CYS A 44 -6.57 0.24 -2.09
CA CYS A 44 -6.14 1.62 -2.35
C CYS A 44 -5.84 2.39 -1.06
N ALA A 45 -6.71 2.29 -0.05
CA ALA A 45 -6.51 2.90 1.26
C ALA A 45 -5.24 2.36 1.93
N THR A 46 -5.00 1.05 1.86
CA THR A 46 -3.78 0.44 2.43
C THR A 46 -2.51 0.95 1.72
N CYS A 47 -2.57 1.15 0.40
CA CYS A 47 -1.47 1.75 -0.35
C CYS A 47 -1.19 3.20 0.08
N LEU A 48 -2.23 4.01 0.21
CA LEU A 48 -2.12 5.43 0.59
C LEU A 48 -1.68 5.61 2.05
N MET A 49 -2.23 4.81 2.98
CA MET A 49 -1.84 4.84 4.40
C MET A 49 -0.37 4.47 4.63
N MET A 50 0.19 3.58 3.80
CA MET A 50 1.62 3.27 3.89
C MET A 50 2.50 4.43 3.43
N MET A 51 2.04 5.26 2.48
CA MET A 51 2.77 6.47 2.08
C MET A 51 2.68 7.55 3.16
N ASP A 52 1.52 7.73 3.77
CA ASP A 52 1.31 8.71 4.85
C ASP A 52 2.11 8.37 6.12
N ARG A 53 2.00 7.14 6.62
CA ARG A 53 2.74 6.69 7.81
C ARG A 53 4.26 6.79 7.64
N SER A 54 4.75 6.46 6.45
CA SER A 54 6.16 6.60 6.08
C SER A 54 6.64 8.06 6.15
N MET A 55 5.80 9.01 5.73
CA MET A 55 6.10 10.43 5.78
C MET A 55 6.06 11.00 7.21
N ILE A 56 5.14 10.50 8.05
CA ILE A 56 5.07 10.88 9.48
C ILE A 56 6.32 10.40 10.24
N ASP A 57 6.78 9.18 9.99
CA ASP A 57 7.99 8.62 10.61
C ASP A 57 9.26 9.36 10.16
N VAL A 58 9.32 9.81 8.89
CA VAL A 58 10.41 10.65 8.35
C VAL A 58 10.42 12.06 8.98
N ALA A 59 9.27 12.69 9.16
CA ALA A 59 9.16 14.03 9.73
C ALA A 59 9.50 14.07 11.24
N SER A 60 9.33 12.94 11.93
CA SER A 60 9.53 12.82 13.38
C SER A 60 11.01 12.61 13.79
N GLY A 61 11.95 12.54 12.83
CA GLY A 61 13.39 12.67 13.10
C GLY A 61 14.01 11.63 14.05
N GLY A 62 13.51 10.40 14.07
CA GLY A 62 14.10 9.32 14.86
C GLY A 62 15.45 8.87 14.29
N ALA A 63 16.54 9.21 14.98
CA ALA A 63 17.92 8.83 14.70
C ALA A 63 18.15 7.30 14.58
#